data_AF-A0A381VXI4-F1
#
_entry.id   AF-A0A381VXI4-F1
#
_cell.length_a   1.000
_cell.length_b   1.000
_cell.length_c   1.000
_cell.angle_alpha   90.00
_cell.angle_beta   90.00
_cell.angle_gamma   90.00
#
_symmetry.space_group_name_H-M   'P 1'
#
loop_
_entity.id
_entity.type
_entity.pdbx_description
1 polymer ?
#
loop_
_entity_poly.entity_id
_entity_poly.type
_entity_poly.pdbx_seq_one_letter_code
_entity_poly.pdbx_strand_id
1 'polypeptide(L)'
;MILASYAIGYNFLLGYTGLMSLGHAMFFASGMYSSGLSILYLGFTPLEGMIFGTMFTLTMSLIFGLFALRTSGVSFLIVTLMFGQTF
;
A
#
# COMPACT_ATOMS: atom_id res chain seq x y z
N MET A 1 0.07 6.48 26.46
CA MET A 1 1.03 5.44 26.00
C MET A 1 0.97 5.19 24.50
N ILE A 2 -0.20 5.08 23.86
CA ILE A 2 -0.35 4.81 22.41
C ILE A 2 0.31 5.87 21.49
N LEU A 3 0.19 7.17 21.80
CA LEU A 3 0.83 8.23 21.02
C LEU A 3 2.36 8.19 21.11
N ALA A 4 2.91 7.82 22.27
CA ALA A 4 4.35 7.71 22.48
C ALA A 4 4.95 6.54 21.66
N SER A 5 4.27 5.39 21.60
CA SER A 5 4.69 4.28 20.74
C SER A 5 4.65 4.65 19.25
N TYR A 6 3.65 5.44 18.83
CA TYR A 6 3.58 5.95 17.45
C TYR A 6 4.72 6.91 17.13
N ALA A 7 5.03 7.83 18.04
CA ALA A 7 6.13 8.78 17.89
C ALA A 7 7.49 8.07 17.78
N ILE A 8 7.72 7.00 18.57
CA ILE A 8 8.95 6.20 18.49
C ILE A 8 9.04 5.46 17.15
N GLY A 9 7.93 4.87 16.67
CA GLY A 9 7.89 4.22 15.36
C GLY A 9 8.18 5.18 14.21
N TYR A 10 7.63 6.39 14.28
CA TYR A 10 7.92 7.46 13.32
C TYR A 10 9.35 7.98 13.42
N ASN A 11 9.91 8.10 14.63
CA ASN A 11 11.32 8.43 14.80
C ASN A 11 12.23 7.33 14.22
N PHE A 12 11.84 6.06 14.28
CA PHE A 12 12.60 4.97 13.70
C PHE A 12 12.59 5.01 12.17
N LEU A 13 11.41 5.19 11.58
CA LEU A 13 11.22 5.33 10.13
C LEU A 13 11.94 6.58 9.59
N LEU A 14 11.73 7.75 10.20
CA LEU A 14 12.37 8.99 9.75
C LEU A 14 13.86 9.03 10.08
N GLY A 15 14.26 8.50 11.22
CA GLY A 15 15.64 8.57 11.73
C GLY A 15 16.60 7.55 11.12
N TYR A 16 16.16 6.31 10.87
CA TYR A 16 17.04 5.25 10.33
C TYR A 16 16.85 4.99 8.85
N THR A 17 15.63 5.09 8.32
CA THR A 17 15.39 4.84 6.88
C THR A 17 15.21 6.12 6.09
N GLY A 18 14.89 7.25 6.73
CA GLY A 18 14.59 8.52 6.06
C GLY A 18 13.33 8.45 5.18
N LEU A 19 12.52 7.41 5.35
CA LEU A 19 11.41 7.07 4.48
C LEU A 19 10.15 6.85 5.32
N MET A 20 9.12 7.65 5.04
CA MET A 20 7.79 7.50 5.64
C MET A 20 6.77 7.24 4.54
N SER A 21 6.19 6.04 4.52
CA SER A 21 5.20 5.63 3.53
C SER A 21 3.79 5.88 4.04
N LEU A 22 2.99 6.64 3.29
CA LEU A 22 1.55 6.86 3.54
C LEU A 22 0.65 6.10 2.56
N GLY A 23 1.22 5.27 1.68
CA GLY A 23 0.50 4.61 0.58
C GLY A 23 -0.38 3.41 0.97
N HIS A 24 -0.59 3.15 2.25
CA HIS A 24 -1.33 1.96 2.73
C HIS A 24 -2.75 1.86 2.16
N ALA A 25 -3.41 3.01 1.96
CA ALA A 25 -4.74 3.09 1.36
C ALA A 25 -4.77 2.50 -0.07
N MET A 26 -3.72 2.74 -0.86
CA MET A 26 -3.60 2.19 -2.23
C MET A 26 -3.59 0.66 -2.22
N PHE A 27 -2.78 0.05 -1.35
CA PHE A 27 -2.68 -1.42 -1.27
C PHE A 27 -4.00 -2.02 -0.80
N PHE A 28 -4.63 -1.41 0.19
CA PHE A 28 -5.92 -1.84 0.70
C PHE A 28 -7.02 -1.76 -0.36
N ALA A 29 -7.14 -0.62 -1.04
CA ALA A 29 -8.09 -0.42 -2.12
C ALA A 29 -7.86 -1.42 -3.27
N SER A 30 -6.60 -1.60 -3.72
CA SER A 30 -6.28 -2.51 -4.82
C SER A 30 -6.67 -3.97 -4.53
N GLY A 31 -6.49 -4.44 -3.30
CA GLY A 31 -6.89 -5.78 -2.88
C GLY A 31 -8.39 -5.95 -2.75
N MET A 32 -9.07 -4.98 -2.14
CA MET A 32 -10.52 -5.05 -1.96
C MET A 32 -11.26 -4.94 -3.30
N TYR A 33 -10.86 -4.01 -4.17
CA TYR A 33 -11.48 -3.84 -5.47
C TYR A 33 -11.21 -5.04 -6.39
N SER A 34 -9.98 -5.56 -6.45
CA SER A 34 -9.70 -6.71 -7.32
C SER A 34 -10.40 -7.99 -6.84
N SER A 35 -10.45 -8.25 -5.54
CA SER A 35 -11.22 -9.37 -4.98
C SER A 35 -12.73 -9.19 -5.21
N GLY A 36 -13.26 -8.01 -4.90
CA GLY A 36 -14.68 -7.70 -5.02
C GLY A 36 -15.20 -7.73 -6.46
N LEU A 37 -14.49 -7.09 -7.40
CA LEU A 37 -14.88 -7.13 -8.82
C LEU A 37 -14.75 -8.53 -9.41
N SER A 38 -13.77 -9.33 -9.00
CA SER A 38 -13.61 -10.69 -9.51
C SER A 38 -14.77 -11.59 -9.09
N ILE A 39 -15.24 -11.44 -7.85
CA ILE A 39 -16.43 -12.18 -7.39
C ILE A 39 -17.69 -11.67 -8.10
N LEU A 40 -17.83 -10.35 -8.27
CA LEU A 40 -19.05 -9.75 -8.80
C LEU A 40 -19.22 -9.94 -10.32
N TYR A 41 -18.15 -9.79 -11.10
CA TYR A 41 -18.22 -9.78 -12.57
C TYR A 41 -17.65 -11.04 -13.23
N LEU A 42 -16.65 -11.69 -12.61
CA LEU A 42 -16.06 -12.93 -13.14
C LEU A 42 -16.71 -14.19 -12.55
N GLY A 43 -17.58 -14.05 -11.56
CA GLY A 43 -18.27 -15.17 -10.92
C GLY A 43 -17.34 -16.09 -10.13
N PHE A 44 -16.18 -15.59 -9.71
CA PHE A 44 -15.21 -16.36 -8.94
C PHE A 44 -15.75 -16.72 -7.56
N THR A 45 -15.33 -17.88 -7.05
CA THR A 45 -15.60 -18.25 -5.67
C THR A 45 -14.86 -17.30 -4.72
N PRO A 46 -15.32 -17.12 -3.46
CA PRO A 46 -14.65 -16.25 -2.50
C PRO A 46 -13.17 -16.57 -2.29
N LEU A 47 -12.80 -17.85 -2.39
CA LEU A 47 -11.41 -18.30 -2.25
C LEU A 47 -10.56 -17.89 -3.47
N GLU A 48 -11.09 -18.06 -4.68
CA GLU A 48 -10.41 -17.64 -5.93
C GLU A 48 -10.30 -16.11 -6.02
N GLY A 49 -11.35 -15.38 -5.64
CA GLY A 49 -11.34 -13.92 -5.57
C GLY A 49 -10.28 -13.40 -4.59
N MET A 50 -10.11 -14.06 -3.45
CA MET A 50 -9.08 -13.72 -2.47
C MET A 50 -7.66 -13.99 -2.97
N ILE A 51 -7.43 -15.12 -3.65
CA ILE A 51 -6.14 -15.44 -4.28
C ILE A 51 -5.83 -14.43 -5.39
N PHE A 52 -6.80 -14.14 -6.25
CA PHE A 52 -6.66 -13.18 -7.33
C PHE A 52 -6.36 -11.77 -6.79
N GLY A 53 -7.09 -11.33 -5.77
CA GLY A 53 -6.87 -10.02 -5.18
C GLY A 53 -5.53 -9.90 -4.46
N THR A 54 -5.05 -10.99 -3.84
CA THR A 54 -3.70 -11.04 -3.26
C THR A 54 -2.65 -10.90 -4.36
N MET A 55 -2.74 -11.68 -5.44
CA MET A 55 -1.80 -11.62 -6.56
C MET A 55 -1.80 -10.26 -7.26
N PHE A 56 -2.97 -9.65 -7.44
CA PHE A 56 -3.10 -8.32 -8.03
C PHE A 56 -2.43 -7.26 -7.15
N THR A 57 -2.71 -7.26 -5.84
CA THR A 57 -2.09 -6.34 -4.88
C THR A 57 -0.57 -6.53 -4.81
N LEU A 58 -0.09 -7.78 -4.87
CA LEU A 58 1.33 -8.11 -4.89
C LEU A 58 2.03 -7.52 -6.11
N THR A 59 1.40 -7.66 -7.28
CA THR A 59 1.90 -7.10 -8.55
C THR A 59 1.94 -5.58 -8.49
N MET A 60 0.87 -4.95 -7.98
CA MET A 60 0.80 -3.50 -7.80
C MET A 60 1.89 -3.00 -6.83
N SER A 61 2.10 -3.72 -5.73
CA SER A 61 3.13 -3.42 -4.73
C SER A 61 4.55 -3.52 -5.30
N LEU A 62 4.83 -4.52 -6.14
CA LEU A 62 6.12 -4.64 -6.82
C LEU A 62 6.37 -3.47 -7.78
N ILE A 63 5.38 -3.14 -8.62
CA ILE A 63 5.49 -2.01 -9.56
C ILE A 63 5.71 -0.72 -8.77
N PHE A 64 4.94 -0.51 -7.72
CA PHE A 64 5.03 0.68 -6.89
C PHE A 64 6.37 0.78 -6.16
N GLY A 65 6.81 -0.32 -5.54
CA GLY A 65 8.09 -0.42 -4.85
C GLY A 65 9.26 -0.05 -5.76
N LEU A 66 9.24 -0.52 -7.02
CA LEU A 66 10.27 -0.17 -8.00
C LEU A 66 10.39 1.34 -8.27
N PHE A 67 9.28 2.07 -8.26
CA PHE A 67 9.29 3.53 -8.43
C PHE A 67 9.61 4.25 -7.12
N ALA A 68 8.98 3.83 -6.02
CA ALA A 68 9.09 4.50 -4.74
C ALA A 68 10.51 4.37 -4.17
N LEU A 69 11.19 3.22 -4.34
CA LEU A 69 12.59 3.04 -3.93
C LEU A 69 13.59 3.94 -4.67
N ARG A 70 13.21 4.54 -5.81
CA ARG A 70 14.04 5.53 -6.52
C ARG A 70 13.92 6.95 -5.95
N THR A 71 13.01 7.18 -5.02
CA THR A 71 12.82 8.47 -4.35
C THR A 71 13.24 8.37 -2.89
N SER A 72 13.91 9.40 -2.38
CA SER A 72 14.37 9.45 -0.98
C SER A 72 13.84 10.70 -0.27
N GLY A 73 13.62 10.58 1.04
CA GLY A 73 13.17 11.70 1.87
C GLY A 73 11.74 12.15 1.57
N VAL A 74 11.55 13.46 1.46
CA VAL A 74 10.22 14.10 1.34
C VAL A 74 9.49 13.71 0.05
N SER A 75 10.23 13.48 -1.05
CA SER A 75 9.64 13.07 -2.32
C SER A 75 8.93 11.72 -2.22
N PHE A 76 9.47 10.76 -1.45
CA PHE A 76 8.84 9.47 -1.20
C PHE A 76 7.52 9.62 -0.44
N LEU A 77 7.49 10.52 0.54
CA LEU A 77 6.30 10.81 1.33
C LEU A 77 5.20 11.43 0.46
N ILE A 78 5.54 12.45 -0.35
CA ILE A 78 4.57 13.11 -1.25
C ILE A 78 4.00 12.11 -2.26
N VAL A 79 4.87 11.32 -2.90
CA VAL A 79 4.46 10.33 -3.90
C VAL A 79 3.50 9.32 -3.26
N THR A 80 3.88 8.71 -2.14
CA THR A 80 3.03 7.70 -1.46
C THR A 80 1.71 8.28 -0.98
N LEU A 81 1.67 9.55 -0.55
CA LEU A 81 0.43 10.26 -0.22
C LEU A 81 -0.44 10.44 -1.47
N MET A 82 0.13 10.91 -2.58
CA MET A 82 -0.62 11.14 -3.83
C MET A 82 -1.30 9.87 -4.34
N PHE A 83 -0.62 8.74 -4.24
CA PHE A 83 -1.20 7.46 -4.61
C PHE A 83 -2.23 6.94 -3.60
N GLY A 84 -2.07 7.25 -2.32
CA GLY A 84 -3.07 6.92 -1.30
C GLY A 84 -4.39 7.68 -1.47
N GLN A 85 -4.36 8.92 -1.96
CA GLN A 85 -5.56 9.75 -2.14
C GLN A 85 -6.30 9.56 -3.48
N THR A 86 -5.67 8.91 -4.46
CA THR A 86 -6.31 8.64 -5.77
C THR A 86 -7.28 7.46 -5.78
N PHE A 87 -7.33 6.67 -4.71
CA PHE A 87 -8.21 5.51 -4.55
C PHE A 87 -9.24 5.77 -3.45
#